data_AF-A0A9E6EZZ4-F1
#
_entry.id   AF-A0A9E6EZZ4-F1
#
_cell.length_a   1.000
_cell.length_b   1.000
_cell.length_c   1.000
_cell.angle_alpha   90.00
_cell.angle_beta   90.00
_cell.angle_gamma   90.00
#
_symmetry.space_group_name_H-M   'P 1'
#
loop_
_entity.id
_entity.type
_entity.pdbx_description
1 polymer ?
#
loop_
_entity_poly.entity_id
_entity_poly.type
_entity_poly.pdbx_seq_one_letter_code
_entity_poly.pdbx_strand_id
1 'polypeptide(L)' 'MVTLEDHFLTGGLFSIVAELLVQQPMKVNLLPFALKEKWFKPALLPDVLKQDCFTDKQIAERILAHVRDIKYSVL' A
#
# COMPACT_ATOMS: atom_id res chain seq x y z
N MET A 1 6.03 4.69 6.49
CA MET A 1 6.61 3.66 5.61
C MET A 1 5.56 3.25 4.59
N VAL A 2 5.95 3.11 3.34
CA VAL A 2 5.06 2.66 2.25
C VAL A 2 5.52 1.27 1.83
N THR A 3 4.59 0.33 1.69
CA THR A 3 4.86 -0.98 1.08
C THR A 3 4.08 -1.09 -0.23
N LEU A 4 4.69 -1.68 -1.25
CA LEU A 4 4.10 -1.88 -2.56
C LEU A 4 4.40 -3.30 -3.03
N GLU A 5 3.36 -4.05 -3.37
CA GLU A 5 3.45 -5.42 -3.85
C GLU A 5 2.32 -5.72 -4.85
N ASP A 6 2.57 -6.66 -5.76
CA ASP A 6 1.60 -7.22 -6.72
C ASP A 6 0.87 -8.45 -6.15
N HIS A 7 0.86 -8.58 -4.82
CA HIS A 7 0.32 -9.71 -4.08
C HIS A 7 -0.83 -9.26 -3.15
N PHE A 8 -1.53 -10.23 -2.54
CA PHE A 8 -2.51 -9.95 -1.52
C PHE A 8 -1.91 -9.30 -0.28
N LEU A 9 -2.66 -8.36 0.29
CA LEU A 9 -2.32 -7.68 1.54
C LEU A 9 -2.03 -8.66 2.69
N THR A 10 -2.83 -9.72 2.78
CA THR A 10 -2.69 -10.77 3.81
C THR A 10 -1.70 -11.82 3.35
N GLY A 11 -0.69 -12.08 4.18
CA GLY A 11 0.38 -13.04 3.88
C GLY A 11 1.43 -12.51 2.91
N GLY A 12 1.31 -11.25 2.47
CA GLY A 12 2.26 -10.57 1.59
C GLY A 12 3.34 -9.78 2.34
N LEU A 13 3.98 -8.86 1.63
CA LEU A 13 4.98 -7.92 2.13
C LEU A 13 4.45 -7.10 3.32
N PHE A 14 3.20 -6.63 3.27
CA PHE A 14 2.60 -5.94 4.41
C PHE A 14 2.62 -6.81 5.68
N SER A 15 2.23 -8.10 5.58
CA SER A 15 2.24 -9.02 6.71
C SER A 15 3.66 -9.28 7.24
N ILE A 16 4.63 -9.53 6.36
CA ILE A 16 6.04 -9.71 6.74
C ILE A 16 6.54 -8.48 7.52
N VAL A 17 6.29 -7.28 6.98
CA VAL A 17 6.73 -6.03 7.61
C VAL A 17 6.00 -5.80 8.95
N ALA A 18 4.71 -6.10 9.03
CA ALA A 18 3.95 -5.99 10.28
C ALA A 18 4.49 -6.95 11.36
N GLU A 19 4.82 -8.19 11.01
CA GLU A 19 5.43 -9.17 11.92
C GLU A 19 6.79 -8.68 12.44
N LEU A 20 7.63 -8.13 11.57
CA LEU A 20 8.92 -7.55 11.96
C LEU A 20 8.73 -6.36 12.92
N LEU A 21 7.75 -5.48 12.66
CA LEU A 21 7.45 -4.33 13.53
C LEU A 21 6.89 -4.75 14.90
N VAL A 22 6.25 -5.92 15.00
CA VAL A 22 5.81 -6.50 16.28
C VAL A 22 7.00 -7.09 17.04
N GLN A 23 7.91 -7.80 16.35
CA GLN A 23 9.11 -8.39 16.95
C GLN A 23 10.12 -7.33 17.42
N GLN A 24 10.19 -6.21 16.69
CA GLN A 24 11.05 -5.07 16.99
C GLN A 24 10.19 -3.81 17.08
N PRO A 25 9.54 -3.57 18.24
CA PRO A 25 8.54 -2.52 18.39
C PRO A 25 9.04 -1.15 17.93
N MET A 26 8.50 -0.70 16.81
CA MET A 26 8.73 0.64 16.27
C MET A 26 7.39 1.26 15.89
N LYS A 27 7.13 2.49 16.35
CA LYS A 27 5.96 3.25 15.89
C LYS A 27 6.19 3.70 14.45
N VAL A 28 5.45 3.12 13.52
CA VAL A 28 5.49 3.49 12.11
C VAL A 28 4.08 3.65 11.57
N ASN A 29 3.81 4.77 10.91
CA ASN A 29 2.63 4.92 10.06
C ASN A 29 2.85 4.12 8.76
N LEU A 30 2.09 3.05 8.58
CA LEU A 30 2.23 2.12 7.46
C LEU A 30 1.14 2.36 6.42
N LEU A 31 1.54 2.55 5.15
CA LEU A 31 0.63 2.71 4.02
C LEU A 31 0.88 1.59 2.99
N PRO A 32 0.06 0.52 2.99
CA PRO A 32 0.24 -0.57 2.04
C PRO A 32 -0.51 -0.35 0.71
N PHE A 33 0.14 -0.78 -0.36
CA PHE A 33 -0.39 -0.97 -1.70
C PHE A 33 -0.27 -2.46 -2.06
N ALA A 34 -1.41 -3.14 -2.10
CA ALA A 34 -1.52 -4.58 -2.31
C ALA A 34 -2.94 -4.90 -2.80
N LEU A 35 -3.13 -6.09 -3.36
CA LEU A 35 -4.43 -6.60 -3.77
C LEU A 35 -5.31 -6.91 -2.54
N LYS A 36 -6.60 -6.56 -2.61
CA LYS A 36 -7.55 -6.73 -1.49
C LYS A 36 -8.45 -7.95 -1.70
N GLU A 37 -7.96 -9.12 -1.29
CA GLU A 37 -8.70 -10.39 -1.23
C GLU A 37 -9.29 -10.87 -2.58
N LYS A 38 -8.90 -10.25 -3.69
CA LYS A 38 -9.36 -10.57 -5.04
C LYS A 38 -8.23 -10.36 -6.03
N TRP A 39 -8.10 -11.31 -6.96
CA TRP A 39 -7.23 -11.15 -8.11
C TRP A 39 -7.75 -10.02 -9.01
N PHE A 40 -6.82 -9.39 -9.72
CA PHE A 40 -7.16 -8.39 -10.73
C PHE A 40 -8.05 -8.99 -11.82
N LYS A 41 -8.87 -8.14 -12.44
CA LYS A 41 -9.66 -8.53 -13.60
C LYS A 41 -8.73 -8.70 -14.81
N PRO A 42 -8.81 -9.81 -15.57
CA PRO A 42 -8.00 -9.99 -16.77
C PRO A 42 -8.19 -8.84 -17.77
N ALA A 43 -7.08 -8.18 -18.15
CA ALA A 43 -7.02 -7.09 -19.12
C ALA A 43 -5.56 -6.90 -19.59
N LEU A 44 -5.31 -5.93 -20.47
CA LEU A 44 -3.93 -5.49 -20.74
C LEU A 44 -3.33 -4.87 -19.46
N LEU A 45 -2.02 -5.01 -19.27
CA LEU A 45 -1.35 -4.54 -18.06
C LEU A 45 -1.67 -3.08 -17.70
N PRO A 46 -1.70 -2.11 -18.64
CA PRO A 46 -2.09 -0.73 -18.31
C PRO A 46 -3.50 -0.63 -17.70
N ASP A 47 -4.44 -1.44 -18.17
CA ASP A 47 -5.80 -1.46 -17.68
C ASP A 47 -5.91 -2.14 -16.31
N VAL A 48 -5.16 -3.24 -16.09
CA VAL A 48 -5.02 -3.87 -14.77
C VAL A 48 -4.51 -2.87 -13.74
N LEU A 49 -3.39 -2.21 -14.04
CA LEU A 49 -2.79 -1.22 -13.14
C LEU A 49 -3.74 -0.05 -12.86
N LYS A 50 -4.46 0.44 -13.89
CA LYS A 50 -5.42 1.53 -13.73
C LYS A 50 -6.62 1.14 -12.87
N GLN A 51 -7.17 -0.04 -13.08
CA GLN A 51 -8.35 -0.55 -12.36
C GLN A 51 -8.02 -0.83 -10.89
N ASP A 52 -6.89 -1.46 -10.63
CA ASP A 52 -6.45 -1.83 -9.27
C ASP A 52 -5.67 -0.71 -8.55
N CYS A 53 -5.64 0.49 -9.13
CA CYS A 53 -5.04 1.71 -8.56
C CYS A 53 -3.52 1.64 -8.33
N PHE A 54 -2.80 0.97 -9.22
CA PHE A 54 -1.35 0.78 -9.22
C PHE A 54 -0.61 1.61 -10.28
N THR A 55 -1.26 2.61 -10.91
CA THR A 55 -0.50 3.55 -11.75
C THR A 55 0.39 4.45 -10.90
N ASP A 56 1.49 4.91 -11.49
CA ASP A 56 2.42 5.86 -10.90
C ASP A 56 1.70 7.09 -10.30
N LYS A 57 0.76 7.68 -11.05
CA LYS A 57 -0.04 8.82 -10.62
C LYS A 57 -0.92 8.48 -9.42
N GLN A 58 -1.66 7.37 -9.47
CA GLN A 58 -2.54 6.95 -8.37
C GLN A 58 -1.76 6.64 -7.08
N ILE A 59 -0.60 5.99 -7.21
CA ILE A 59 0.29 5.71 -6.08
C ILE A 59 0.81 7.02 -5.48
N ALA A 60 1.32 7.92 -6.30
CA ALA A 60 1.85 9.21 -5.86
C ALA A 60 0.78 10.06 -5.16
N GLU A 61 -0.43 10.14 -5.72
CA GLU A 61 -1.56 10.87 -5.14
C GLU A 61 -1.93 10.33 -3.75
N ARG A 62 -2.01 9.00 -3.60
CA ARG A 62 -2.33 8.37 -2.32
C ARG A 62 -1.22 8.54 -1.27
N ILE A 63 0.06 8.50 -1.67
CA ILE A 63 1.19 8.80 -0.77
C ILE A 63 1.14 10.27 -0.32
N LEU A 64 0.92 11.21 -1.24
CA LEU A 64 0.86 12.63 -0.92
C LEU A 64 -0.32 12.96 0.01
N ALA A 65 -1.48 12.36 -0.22
CA ALA A 65 -2.63 12.49 0.69
C ALA A 65 -2.29 11.98 2.09
N HIS A 66 -1.73 10.78 2.20
CA HIS A 66 -1.33 10.20 3.48
C HIS A 66 -0.29 11.05 4.23
N VAL A 67 0.71 11.58 3.53
CA VAL A 67 1.71 12.48 4.13
C VAL A 67 1.08 13.78 4.63
N ARG A 68 0.11 14.34 3.89
CA ARG A 68 -0.64 15.53 4.33
C ARG A 68 -1.45 15.21 5.59
N ASP A 69 -2.19 14.11 5.60
CA ASP A 69 -3.02 13.71 6.74
C ASP A 69 -2.19 13.50 8.02
N ILE A 70 -1.00 12.89 7.91
CA ILE A 70 -0.08 12.76 9.03
C ILE A 70 0.39 14.13 9.51
N LYS A 71 0.74 15.06 8.61
CA LYS A 71 1.18 16.41 9.01
C LYS A 71 0.09 17.17 9.77
N TYR A 72 -1.17 17.03 9.37
CA TYR A 72 -2.29 17.72 10.01
C TYR A 72 -2.84 17.01 11.26
N SER A 73 -2.55 15.72 11.46
CA SER A 73 -2.92 14.99 12.69
C SER A 73 -1.98 15.22 13.88
N VAL A 74 -0.86 15.94 13.66
CA VAL A 74 0.16 16.22 14.68
C VAL A 74 0.17 17.72 15.06
N LEU A 75 -0.75 18.52 14.49
CA LEU A 75 -1.03 19.91 14.85
C LEU A 75 -2.35 19.97 15.64
#